data_AF-A0A7W4UYX0-F1
#
_entry.id   AF-A0A7W4UYX0-F1
#
_cell.length_a   1.000
_cell.length_b   1.000
_cell.length_c   1.000
_cell.angle_alpha   90.00
_cell.angle_beta   90.00
_cell.angle_gamma   90.00
#
_symmetry.space_group_name_H-M   'P 1'
#
loop_
_entity.id
_entity.type
_entity.pdbx_description
1 polymer ?
#
loop_
_entity_poly.entity_id
_entity_poly.type
_entity_poly.pdbx_seq_one_letter_code
_entity_poly.pdbx_strand_id
1 'polypeptide(L)'
;MSTHTFTAILNRPPTDDEQDALFEAGLDDSAVEVGNGTGLLHVDREAATLDDAILSVVRDVERAGFEVTGLKQDDLVPLKTIAERCGRSYESLRLLAAGKRGPGGFPAPLSGEGWSLYSWAAVSTWLGDNVGFPRDVEEYSRTIAAADLMARARLLIAGRPSAWRLPEIFGIGSTRAFVSDDLTEQGPESQVS
;
A
#
# COMPACT_ATOMS: atom_id res chain seq x y z
N MET A 1 10.42 15.48 -10.37
CA MET A 1 9.65 14.96 -9.22
C MET A 1 8.22 14.83 -9.68
N SER A 2 7.55 13.77 -9.23
CA SER A 2 6.17 13.45 -9.57
C SER A 2 5.42 13.08 -8.29
N THR A 3 4.12 13.33 -8.26
CA THR A 3 3.25 12.88 -7.17
C THR A 3 2.94 11.39 -7.35
N HIS A 4 3.13 10.62 -6.29
CA HIS A 4 2.90 9.18 -6.23
C HIS A 4 1.76 8.88 -5.27
N THR A 5 0.68 8.30 -5.79
CA THR A 5 -0.51 7.96 -5.02
C THR A 5 -0.56 6.47 -4.70
N PHE A 6 -0.74 6.13 -3.43
CA PHE A 6 -0.92 4.76 -2.94
C PHE A 6 -1.55 4.76 -1.54
N THR A 7 -2.00 3.60 -1.07
CA THR A 7 -2.51 3.42 0.28
C THR A 7 -1.54 2.56 1.10
N ALA A 8 -1.13 3.04 2.28
CA ALA A 8 -0.45 2.24 3.29
C ALA A 8 -1.44 1.75 4.35
N ILE A 9 -1.31 0.48 4.75
CA ILE A 9 -2.15 -0.13 5.78
C ILE A 9 -1.38 -0.17 7.08
N LEU A 10 -1.92 0.46 8.12
CA LEU A 10 -1.32 0.49 9.45
C LEU A 10 -1.67 -0.78 10.25
N ASN A 11 -0.79 -1.16 11.17
CA ASN A 11 -0.98 -2.29 12.08
C ASN A 11 -2.20 -2.18 13.00
N ARG A 12 -2.68 -0.95 13.24
CA ARG A 12 -3.86 -0.64 14.06
C ARG A 12 -4.46 0.70 13.62
N PRO A 13 -5.74 0.97 13.91
CA PRO A 13 -6.31 2.29 13.70
C PRO A 13 -5.65 3.33 14.64
N PRO A 14 -5.23 4.50 14.13
CA PRO A 14 -4.74 5.59 14.97
C PRO A 14 -5.88 6.26 15.75
N THR A 15 -5.61 6.70 16.98
CA THR A 15 -6.49 7.64 17.71
C THR A 15 -6.37 9.06 17.16
N ASP A 16 -7.22 9.99 17.60
CA ASP A 16 -7.15 11.39 17.17
C ASP A 16 -5.77 12.02 17.50
N ASP A 17 -5.26 11.83 18.72
CA ASP A 17 -3.93 12.32 19.11
C ASP A 17 -2.79 11.69 18.27
N GLU A 18 -2.96 10.44 17.85
CA GLU A 18 -1.97 9.76 17.01
C GLU A 18 -2.04 10.18 15.54
N GLN A 19 -3.19 10.67 15.07
CA GLN A 19 -3.30 11.28 13.74
C GLN A 19 -2.50 12.58 13.66
N ASP A 20 -2.53 13.40 14.72
CA ASP A 20 -1.66 14.57 14.84
C ASP A 20 -0.18 14.17 14.84
N ALA A 21 0.18 13.09 15.55
CA ALA A 21 1.54 12.57 15.55
C ALA A 21 2.00 12.07 14.16
N LEU A 22 1.11 11.44 13.39
CA LEU A 22 1.37 11.04 11.99
C LEU A 22 1.61 12.27 11.11
N PHE A 23 0.79 13.32 11.26
CA PHE A 23 0.95 14.58 10.54
C PHE A 23 2.33 15.22 10.82
N GLU A 24 2.68 15.40 12.10
CA GLU A 24 3.96 15.97 12.54
C GLU A 24 5.18 15.10 12.16
N ALA A 25 4.97 13.80 11.96
CA ALA A 25 6.02 12.90 11.47
C ALA A 25 6.34 13.08 9.98
N GLY A 26 5.61 13.96 9.27
CA GLY A 26 5.82 14.26 7.85
C GLY A 26 4.85 13.53 6.93
N LEU A 27 3.67 13.12 7.43
CA LEU A 27 2.57 12.55 6.64
C LEU A 27 1.45 13.58 6.43
N ASP A 28 1.81 14.86 6.35
CA ASP A 28 0.90 15.98 6.10
C ASP A 28 0.28 15.98 4.69
N ASP A 29 0.87 15.19 3.79
CA ASP A 29 0.40 14.92 2.44
C ASP A 29 -0.45 13.65 2.33
N SER A 30 -0.94 13.15 3.47
CA SER A 30 -1.66 11.89 3.54
C SER A 30 -2.97 12.01 4.33
N ALA A 31 -4.03 11.34 3.87
CA ALA A 31 -5.32 11.29 4.56
C ALA A 31 -5.48 9.97 5.31
N VAL A 32 -5.91 10.05 6.57
CA VAL A 32 -6.17 8.89 7.41
C VAL A 32 -7.64 8.48 7.29
N GLU A 33 -7.88 7.20 6.98
CA GLU A 33 -9.19 6.55 7.09
C GLU A 33 -9.13 5.49 8.21
N VAL A 34 -10.04 5.61 9.18
CA VAL A 34 -10.19 4.66 10.27
C VAL A 34 -11.45 3.83 10.06
N GLY A 35 -11.29 2.51 9.87
CA GLY A 35 -12.44 1.63 9.58
C GLY A 35 -12.05 0.16 9.56
N ASN A 36 -13.02 -0.74 9.83
CA ASN A 36 -12.83 -2.20 9.78
C ASN A 36 -11.68 -2.75 10.66
N GLY A 37 -11.34 -2.06 11.76
CA GLY A 37 -10.31 -2.51 12.69
C GLY A 37 -8.86 -2.27 12.24
N THR A 38 -8.64 -1.45 11.21
CA THR A 38 -7.32 -1.03 10.72
C THR A 38 -7.31 0.46 10.42
N GLY A 39 -6.11 1.05 10.31
CA GLY A 39 -5.92 2.40 9.81
C GLY A 39 -5.41 2.34 8.37
N LEU A 40 -5.99 3.13 7.48
CA LEU A 40 -5.52 3.31 6.11
C LEU A 40 -4.97 4.72 5.96
N LEU A 41 -3.83 4.82 5.27
CA LEU A 41 -3.20 6.08 4.94
C LEU A 41 -3.19 6.24 3.43
N HIS A 42 -4.01 7.16 2.91
CA HIS A 42 -4.04 7.54 1.50
C HIS A 42 -2.97 8.59 1.25
N VAL A 43 -1.93 8.22 0.53
CA VAL A 43 -0.72 9.03 0.34
C VAL A 43 -0.76 9.71 -1.02
N ASP A 44 -0.39 10.99 -1.07
CA ASP A 44 -0.09 11.74 -2.30
C ASP A 44 1.32 12.38 -2.23
N ARG A 45 2.36 11.55 -2.27
CA ARG A 45 3.76 11.94 -1.97
C ARG A 45 4.51 12.40 -3.20
N GLU A 46 5.11 13.59 -3.14
CA GLU A 46 6.08 14.03 -4.16
C GLU A 46 7.46 13.38 -3.93
N ALA A 47 7.97 12.68 -4.94
CA ALA A 47 9.31 12.10 -4.90
C ALA A 47 9.96 12.03 -6.30
N ALA A 48 11.22 11.59 -6.34
CA ALA A 48 11.92 11.32 -7.59
C ALA A 48 11.47 9.99 -8.23
N THR A 49 11.20 8.98 -7.39
CA THR A 49 10.73 7.65 -7.79
C THR A 49 9.65 7.15 -6.82
N LEU A 50 8.88 6.14 -7.24
CA LEU A 50 7.92 5.48 -6.36
C LEU A 50 8.62 4.76 -5.18
N ASP A 51 9.80 4.18 -5.40
CA ASP A 51 10.58 3.54 -4.33
C ASP A 51 10.95 4.55 -3.24
N ASP A 52 11.38 5.75 -3.63
CA ASP A 52 11.70 6.83 -2.69
C ASP A 52 10.44 7.27 -1.91
N ALA A 53 9.29 7.36 -2.58
CA ALA A 53 8.02 7.71 -1.94
C ALA A 53 7.57 6.65 -0.93
N ILE A 54 7.63 5.36 -1.29
CA ILE A 54 7.31 4.26 -0.38
C ILE A 54 8.26 4.27 0.81
N LEU A 55 9.57 4.40 0.56
CA LEU A 55 10.58 4.41 1.62
C LEU A 55 10.41 5.57 2.59
N SER A 56 10.09 6.77 2.10
CA SER A 56 9.84 7.93 2.98
C SER A 56 8.62 7.70 3.85
N VAL A 57 7.50 7.26 3.26
CA VAL A 57 6.26 6.99 4.02
C VAL A 57 6.47 5.92 5.08
N VAL A 58 7.14 4.81 4.76
CA VAL A 58 7.42 3.76 5.76
C VAL A 58 8.21 4.31 6.93
N ARG A 59 9.21 5.16 6.69
CA ARG A 59 10.02 5.78 7.75
C ARG A 59 9.23 6.78 8.58
N ASP A 60 8.37 7.57 7.95
CA ASP A 60 7.55 8.57 8.64
C ASP A 60 6.49 7.88 9.50
N VAL A 61 5.88 6.80 9.02
CA VAL A 61 4.97 5.92 9.80
C VAL A 61 5.70 5.27 10.99
N GLU A 62 6.90 4.73 10.79
CA GLU A 62 7.69 4.14 11.88
C GLU A 62 8.09 5.18 12.93
N ARG A 63 8.40 6.42 12.53
CA ARG A 63 8.70 7.53 13.44
C ARG A 63 7.51 7.92 14.31
N ALA A 64 6.29 7.80 13.77
CA ALA A 64 5.05 8.01 14.50
C ALA A 64 4.64 6.83 15.42
N GLY A 65 5.44 5.74 15.47
CA GLY A 65 5.17 4.58 16.32
C GLY A 65 4.20 3.55 15.72
N PHE A 66 4.02 3.57 14.40
CA PHE A 66 3.19 2.62 13.65
C PHE A 66 4.03 1.71 12.77
N GLU A 67 3.40 0.66 12.25
CA GLU A 67 4.03 -0.22 11.24
C GLU A 67 3.16 -0.29 9.99
N VAL A 68 3.80 -0.27 8.82
CA VAL A 68 3.15 -0.55 7.54
C VAL A 68 3.04 -2.06 7.36
N THR A 69 1.80 -2.56 7.34
CA THR A 69 1.44 -3.99 7.24
C THR A 69 1.08 -4.44 5.83
N GLY A 70 0.89 -3.48 4.94
CA GLY A 70 0.58 -3.72 3.54
C GLY A 70 0.55 -2.41 2.76
N LEU A 71 0.64 -2.54 1.44
CA LEU A 71 0.55 -1.43 0.50
C LEU A 71 -0.47 -1.80 -0.57
N LYS A 72 -1.25 -0.82 -1.00
CA LYS A 72 -2.23 -0.98 -2.07
C LYS A 72 -2.11 0.15 -3.05
N GLN A 73 -2.35 -0.19 -4.31
CA GLN A 73 -2.65 0.82 -5.31
C GLN A 73 -4.16 1.07 -5.29
N ASP A 74 -4.64 1.83 -4.29
CA ASP A 74 -6.02 2.30 -4.31
C ASP A 74 -6.10 3.61 -5.08
N ASP A 75 -6.16 3.49 -6.39
CA ASP A 75 -6.53 4.61 -7.25
C ASP A 75 -7.99 4.33 -7.68
N LEU A 76 -8.91 4.55 -6.74
CA LEU A 76 -10.34 4.51 -7.00
C LEU A 76 -10.71 5.78 -7.76
N VAL A 77 -10.75 5.66 -9.08
CA VAL A 77 -10.94 6.80 -9.97
C VAL A 77 -12.30 6.75 -10.65
N PRO A 78 -12.99 7.88 -10.78
CA PRO A 78 -14.19 7.93 -11.59
C PRO A 78 -13.82 7.72 -13.07
N LEU A 79 -14.77 7.19 -13.85
CA LEU A 79 -14.54 6.89 -15.27
C LEU A 79 -14.09 8.11 -16.09
N LYS A 80 -14.42 9.32 -15.65
CA LYS A 80 -13.95 10.58 -16.26
C LYS A 80 -12.45 10.79 -16.08
N THR A 81 -11.92 10.57 -14.89
CA THR A 81 -10.47 10.64 -14.62
C THR A 81 -9.71 9.56 -15.38
N ILE A 82 -10.29 8.37 -15.54
CA ILE A 82 -9.75 7.33 -16.43
C ILE A 82 -9.64 7.85 -17.87
N ALA A 83 -10.66 8.53 -18.37
CA ALA A 83 -10.67 9.08 -19.74
C ALA A 83 -9.53 10.07 -19.96
N GLU A 84 -9.35 10.99 -19.03
CA GLU A 84 -8.31 12.00 -19.04
C GLU A 84 -6.91 11.36 -19.03
N ARG A 85 -6.66 10.43 -18.10
CA ARG A 85 -5.38 9.70 -18.00
C ARG A 85 -5.07 8.86 -19.24
N CYS A 86 -6.10 8.32 -19.88
CA CYS A 86 -5.92 7.50 -21.09
C CYS A 86 -5.83 8.33 -22.39
N GLY A 87 -6.01 9.65 -22.33
CA GLY A 87 -6.13 10.49 -23.53
C GLY A 87 -7.33 10.11 -24.40
N ARG A 88 -8.40 9.57 -23.81
CA ARG A 88 -9.61 9.10 -24.51
C ARG A 88 -10.81 9.96 -24.16
N SER A 89 -11.82 9.96 -25.04
CA SER A 89 -13.09 10.59 -24.72
C SER A 89 -13.85 9.77 -23.66
N TYR A 90 -14.55 10.49 -22.77
CA TYR A 90 -15.40 9.87 -21.76
C TYR A 90 -16.43 8.91 -22.37
N GLU A 91 -17.08 9.31 -23.46
CA GLU A 91 -18.07 8.45 -24.13
C GLU A 91 -17.43 7.17 -24.70
N SER A 92 -16.17 7.23 -25.16
CA SER A 92 -15.47 6.02 -25.60
C SER A 92 -15.30 5.02 -24.46
N LEU A 93 -14.94 5.47 -23.26
CA LEU A 93 -14.80 4.60 -22.10
C LEU A 93 -16.16 4.13 -21.57
N ARG A 94 -17.17 4.99 -21.59
CA ARG A 94 -18.53 4.63 -21.17
C ARG A 94 -19.09 3.50 -22.03
N LEU A 95 -18.83 3.52 -23.34
CA LEU A 95 -19.22 2.44 -24.26
C LEU A 95 -18.46 1.14 -24.01
N LEU A 96 -17.18 1.21 -23.62
CA LEU A 96 -16.38 0.04 -23.23
C LEU A 96 -16.91 -0.56 -21.90
N ALA A 97 -17.12 0.29 -20.90
CA ALA A 97 -17.66 -0.09 -19.59
C ALA A 97 -19.07 -0.69 -19.69
N ALA A 98 -19.91 -0.17 -20.58
CA ALA A 98 -21.24 -0.72 -20.85
C ALA A 98 -21.25 -1.99 -21.71
N GLY A 99 -20.09 -2.50 -22.14
CA GLY A 99 -19.98 -3.65 -23.05
C GLY A 99 -20.55 -3.41 -24.44
N LYS A 100 -20.82 -2.14 -24.81
CA LYS A 100 -21.38 -1.76 -26.11
C LYS A 100 -20.30 -1.60 -27.20
N ARG A 101 -19.03 -1.64 -26.81
CA ARG A 101 -17.86 -1.55 -27.69
C ARG A 101 -16.70 -2.38 -27.13
N GLY A 102 -15.86 -2.91 -28.01
CA GLY A 102 -14.66 -3.68 -27.63
C GLY A 102 -14.98 -5.14 -27.24
N PRO A 103 -14.00 -5.86 -26.69
CA PRO A 103 -14.11 -7.30 -26.40
C PRO A 103 -14.99 -7.64 -25.17
N GLY A 104 -15.51 -6.63 -24.46
CA GLY A 104 -16.22 -6.82 -23.20
C GLY A 104 -15.28 -7.10 -22.03
N GLY A 105 -15.86 -7.41 -20.85
CA GLY A 105 -15.08 -7.69 -19.65
C GLY A 105 -14.38 -6.47 -19.02
N PHE A 106 -14.85 -5.25 -19.35
CA PHE A 106 -14.36 -4.04 -18.69
C PHE A 106 -14.60 -4.16 -17.17
N PRO A 107 -13.63 -3.78 -16.31
CA PRO A 107 -13.76 -3.94 -14.86
C PRO A 107 -15.02 -3.28 -14.30
N ALA A 108 -15.72 -3.99 -13.42
CA ALA A 108 -16.86 -3.42 -12.71
C ALA A 108 -16.40 -2.31 -11.76
N PRO A 109 -17.23 -1.27 -11.53
CA PRO A 109 -16.95 -0.28 -10.51
C PRO A 109 -16.97 -0.91 -9.12
N LEU A 110 -16.09 -0.43 -8.24
CA LEU A 110 -15.97 -0.87 -6.84
C LEU A 110 -16.90 -0.10 -5.90
N SER A 111 -17.49 1.01 -6.34
CA SER A 111 -18.58 1.71 -5.65
C SER A 111 -19.89 1.65 -6.45
N GLY A 112 -20.99 1.31 -5.76
CA GLY A 112 -22.30 1.10 -6.37
C GLY A 112 -23.31 2.23 -6.16
N GLU A 113 -23.14 3.06 -5.12
CA GLU A 113 -24.10 4.12 -4.78
C GLU A 113 -23.49 5.51 -5.00
N GLY A 114 -24.11 6.30 -5.88
CA GLY A 114 -23.64 7.64 -6.26
C GLY A 114 -22.66 7.62 -7.44
N TRP A 115 -21.36 7.78 -7.16
CA TRP A 115 -20.32 7.88 -8.18
C TRP A 115 -19.69 6.51 -8.42
N SER A 116 -19.70 6.02 -9.66
CA SER A 116 -19.01 4.77 -10.03
C SER A 116 -17.50 5.00 -10.07
N LEU A 117 -16.81 4.51 -9.05
CA LEU A 117 -15.35 4.50 -8.94
C LEU A 117 -14.84 3.15 -9.41
N TYR A 118 -13.74 3.18 -10.14
CA TYR A 118 -13.10 2.01 -10.73
C TYR A 118 -11.70 1.90 -10.17
N SER A 119 -11.23 0.67 -9.95
CA SER A 119 -9.80 0.46 -9.72
C SER A 119 -9.03 0.79 -10.99
N TRP A 120 -8.19 1.83 -10.94
CA TRP A 120 -7.28 2.16 -12.04
C TRP A 120 -6.38 0.97 -12.41
N ALA A 121 -5.92 0.18 -11.43
CA ALA A 121 -5.09 -1.00 -11.68
C ALA A 121 -5.81 -2.02 -12.57
N ALA A 122 -7.07 -2.33 -12.22
CA ALA A 122 -7.88 -3.25 -13.02
C ALA A 122 -8.16 -2.67 -14.42
N VAL A 123 -8.49 -1.38 -14.51
CA VAL A 123 -8.83 -0.72 -15.78
C VAL A 123 -7.61 -0.57 -16.69
N SER A 124 -6.47 -0.13 -16.18
CA SER A 124 -5.23 0.03 -16.96
C SER A 124 -4.71 -1.32 -17.48
N THR A 125 -4.77 -2.39 -16.67
CA THR A 125 -4.46 -3.76 -17.11
C THR A 125 -5.37 -4.18 -18.26
N TRP A 126 -6.70 -4.06 -18.08
CA TRP A 126 -7.66 -4.39 -19.12
C TRP A 126 -7.42 -3.57 -20.39
N LEU A 127 -7.11 -2.27 -20.25
CA LEU A 127 -6.85 -1.39 -21.38
C LEU A 127 -5.56 -1.78 -22.14
N GLY A 128 -4.52 -2.18 -21.41
CA GLY A 128 -3.28 -2.69 -22.00
C GLY A 128 -3.52 -3.95 -22.82
N ASP A 129 -4.24 -4.91 -22.25
CA ASP A 129 -4.50 -6.21 -22.88
C ASP A 129 -5.47 -6.14 -24.07
N ASN A 130 -6.43 -5.21 -24.03
CA ASN A 130 -7.56 -5.23 -24.97
C ASN A 130 -7.60 -4.04 -25.95
N VAL A 131 -6.97 -2.91 -25.63
CA VAL A 131 -7.07 -1.70 -26.46
C VAL A 131 -5.74 -1.00 -26.71
N GLY A 132 -4.61 -1.67 -26.42
CA GLY A 132 -3.26 -1.21 -26.74
C GLY A 132 -2.79 0.00 -25.93
N PHE A 133 -3.23 0.12 -24.68
CA PHE A 133 -2.78 1.20 -23.80
C PHE A 133 -1.32 0.97 -23.32
N PRO A 134 -0.46 2.00 -23.30
CA PRO A 134 0.95 1.85 -22.91
C PRO A 134 1.11 1.25 -21.51
N ARG A 135 2.04 0.29 -21.38
CA ARG A 135 2.28 -0.46 -20.14
C ARG A 135 3.26 0.19 -19.15
N ASP A 136 3.58 1.48 -19.28
CA ASP A 136 4.37 2.18 -18.22
C ASP A 136 3.69 2.11 -16.84
N VAL A 137 2.37 1.92 -16.81
CA VAL A 137 1.59 1.63 -15.60
C VAL A 137 2.00 0.31 -14.92
N GLU A 138 2.57 -0.65 -15.66
CA GLU A 138 2.97 -1.98 -15.18
C GLU A 138 4.20 -1.94 -14.25
N GLU A 139 5.12 -0.98 -14.41
CA GLU A 139 6.27 -0.84 -13.50
C GLU A 139 5.86 -0.27 -12.13
N TYR A 140 4.96 0.71 -12.13
CA TYR A 140 4.37 1.26 -10.90
C TYR A 140 3.61 0.19 -10.11
N SER A 141 2.75 -0.57 -10.79
CA SER A 141 1.99 -1.64 -10.15
C SER A 141 2.88 -2.80 -9.66
N ARG A 142 3.95 -3.15 -10.39
CA ARG A 142 4.91 -4.17 -9.94
C ARG A 142 5.65 -3.74 -8.68
N THR A 143 6.02 -2.47 -8.58
CA THR A 143 6.73 -1.91 -7.43
C THR A 143 5.84 -1.92 -6.17
N ILE A 144 4.60 -1.43 -6.26
CA ILE A 144 3.65 -1.49 -5.15
C ILE A 144 3.37 -2.94 -4.74
N ALA A 145 3.15 -3.84 -5.70
CA ALA A 145 2.89 -5.25 -5.41
C ALA A 145 4.09 -5.93 -4.72
N ALA A 146 5.31 -5.65 -5.18
CA ALA A 146 6.52 -6.15 -4.53
C ALA A 146 6.65 -5.62 -3.10
N ALA A 147 6.42 -4.32 -2.89
CA ALA A 147 6.48 -3.70 -1.58
C ALA A 147 5.41 -4.24 -0.62
N ASP A 148 4.17 -4.44 -1.07
CA ASP A 148 3.10 -5.10 -0.28
C ASP A 148 3.50 -6.51 0.15
N LEU A 149 4.03 -7.31 -0.78
CA LEU A 149 4.50 -8.66 -0.48
C LEU A 149 5.63 -8.65 0.57
N MET A 150 6.57 -7.71 0.47
CA MET A 150 7.65 -7.56 1.45
C MET A 150 7.12 -7.13 2.82
N ALA A 151 6.17 -6.20 2.88
CA ALA A 151 5.54 -5.77 4.14
C ALA A 151 4.83 -6.94 4.83
N ARG A 152 4.06 -7.74 4.07
CA ARG A 152 3.39 -8.94 4.59
C ARG A 152 4.38 -10.02 5.03
N ALA A 153 5.45 -10.21 4.27
CA ALA A 153 6.50 -11.16 4.62
C ALA A 153 7.20 -10.76 5.94
N ARG A 154 7.47 -9.46 6.16
CA ARG A 154 8.04 -8.95 7.41
C ARG A 154 7.19 -9.35 8.62
N LEU A 155 5.87 -9.21 8.53
CA LEU A 155 4.95 -9.63 9.60
C LEU A 155 4.97 -11.13 9.86
N LEU A 156 4.99 -11.93 8.78
CA LEU A 156 5.05 -13.39 8.89
C LEU A 156 6.37 -13.87 9.49
N ILE A 157 7.46 -13.11 9.36
CA ILE A 157 8.77 -13.45 9.93
C ILE A 157 8.87 -13.01 11.39
N ALA A 158 8.37 -11.83 11.74
CA ALA A 158 8.46 -11.26 13.09
C ALA A 158 7.75 -12.09 14.17
N GLY A 159 6.71 -12.85 13.81
CA GLY A 159 5.91 -13.65 14.74
C GLY A 159 6.35 -15.10 14.98
N ARG A 160 7.58 -15.52 14.61
CA ARG A 160 7.93 -16.96 14.53
C ARG A 160 9.05 -17.49 15.45
N PRO A 161 8.96 -18.78 15.85
CA PRO A 161 10.05 -19.51 16.51
C PRO A 161 11.21 -19.82 15.55
N SER A 162 12.41 -19.96 16.12
CA SER A 162 13.76 -19.94 15.50
C SER A 162 14.09 -21.02 14.45
N ALA A 163 13.15 -21.85 14.01
CA ALA A 163 13.42 -23.06 13.21
C ALA A 163 13.09 -22.97 11.70
N TRP A 164 12.79 -21.79 11.16
CA TRP A 164 12.46 -21.63 9.73
C TRP A 164 13.72 -21.47 8.85
N ARG A 165 13.74 -22.11 7.68
CA ARG A 165 14.81 -21.99 6.65
C ARG A 165 14.34 -21.34 5.35
N LEU A 166 13.15 -20.75 5.31
CA LEU A 166 12.64 -20.12 4.10
C LEU A 166 13.49 -18.94 3.55
N PRO A 167 14.27 -18.14 4.32
CA PRO A 167 15.13 -17.11 3.74
C PRO A 167 16.30 -17.75 2.99
N GLU A 168 16.79 -18.90 3.47
CA GLU A 168 17.80 -19.72 2.77
C GLU A 168 17.23 -20.29 1.46
N ILE A 169 15.95 -20.71 1.47
CA ILE A 169 15.26 -21.25 0.29
C ILE A 169 15.07 -20.18 -0.80
N PHE A 170 14.79 -18.94 -0.41
CA PHE A 170 14.52 -17.84 -1.35
C PHE A 170 15.69 -16.89 -1.55
N GLY A 171 16.87 -17.16 -0.96
CA GLY A 171 18.04 -16.28 -1.04
C GLY A 171 17.82 -14.89 -0.43
N ILE A 172 16.81 -14.73 0.43
CA ILE A 172 16.55 -13.48 1.14
C ILE A 172 17.53 -13.46 2.32
N GLY A 173 18.55 -12.60 2.25
CA GLY A 173 19.55 -12.45 3.30
C GLY A 173 18.88 -12.29 4.66
N SER A 174 19.38 -12.99 5.69
CA SER A 174 18.82 -12.96 7.05
C SER A 174 18.61 -11.52 7.50
N THR A 175 17.37 -11.05 7.48
CA THR A 175 16.99 -9.81 8.14
C THR A 175 17.18 -10.08 9.61
N ARG A 176 18.25 -9.49 10.16
CA ARG A 176 18.54 -9.51 11.58
C ARG A 176 17.28 -9.06 12.30
N ALA A 177 16.61 -9.98 12.98
CA ALA A 177 15.44 -9.66 13.77
C ALA A 177 15.85 -8.57 14.76
N PHE A 178 15.19 -7.41 14.70
CA PHE A 178 15.24 -6.44 15.78
C PHE A 178 14.48 -7.07 16.95
N VAL A 179 15.17 -7.90 17.71
CA VAL A 179 14.75 -8.29 19.05
C VAL A 179 15.07 -7.09 19.92
N SER A 180 14.04 -6.43 20.45
CA SER A 180 14.19 -5.59 21.63
C SER A 180 14.74 -6.46 22.75
N ASP A 181 16.05 -6.37 22.98
CA ASP A 181 16.62 -6.70 24.28
C ASP A 181 16.18 -5.58 25.23
N ASP A 182 15.09 -5.80 25.96
CA ASP A 182 14.94 -5.15 27.25
C ASP A 182 14.20 -6.04 28.27
N LEU A 183 14.88 -6.21 29.40
CA LEU A 183 14.44 -6.66 30.72
C LEU A 183 14.11 -8.15 30.94
N THR A 184 15.16 -8.92 31.27
CA THR A 184 15.05 -9.90 32.36
C THR A 184 16.40 -10.06 33.09
N GLU A 185 16.73 -9.08 33.93
CA GLU A 185 17.64 -9.31 35.06
C GLU A 185 16.99 -8.80 36.35
N GLN A 186 16.35 -9.72 37.08
CA GLN A 186 16.42 -9.71 38.54
C GLN A 186 16.71 -11.14 38.99
N GLY A 187 17.96 -11.36 39.41
CA GLY A 187 18.45 -12.61 39.97
C GLY A 187 17.86 -12.88 41.37
N PRO A 188 17.97 -14.12 41.87
CA PRO A 188 17.43 -14.49 43.16
C PRO A 188 18.36 -14.02 44.29
N GLU A 189 17.84 -13.17 45.19
CA GLU A 189 18.51 -12.93 46.46
C GLU A 189 18.60 -14.24 47.25
N SER A 190 19.85 -14.61 47.52
CA SER A 190 20.23 -15.81 48.23
C SER A 190 19.97 -15.63 49.72
N GLN A 191 19.26 -16.60 50.31
CA GLN A 191 19.27 -16.82 51.75
C GLN A 191 20.70 -17.11 52.22
N VAL A 192 21.16 -16.38 53.24
CA VAL A 192 22.22 -16.83 54.13
C VAL A 192 21.81 -16.51 55.56
N SER A 193 21.75 -17.59 56.34
CA SER A 193 21.84 -17.80 57.79
C SER A 193 21.61 -16.65 58.78
#